data_AF-A0A2W0FCJ4-F1
#
_entry.id   AF-A0A2W0FCJ4-F1
#
_cell.length_a   1.000
_cell.length_b   1.000
_cell.length_c   1.000
_cell.angle_alpha   90.00
_cell.angle_beta   90.00
_cell.angle_gamma   90.00
#
_symmetry.space_group_name_H-M   'P 1'
#
loop_
_entity.id
_entity.type
_entity.pdbx_description
1 polymer ?
#
loop_
_entity_poly.entity_id
_entity_poly.type
_entity_poly.pdbx_seq_one_letter_code
_entity_poly.pdbx_strand_id
1 'polypeptide(L)'
;MNTTKLATFKAKIESILHPWQWHPTADQLARLAQEFVQKEPKTQIQALTIFLRHFPGQKFLTFDGVDNSDYSTLLTLALADAKAASK
;
A
#
# COMPACT_ATOMS: atom_id res chain seq x y z
N MET A 1 -7.87 -13.88 -8.12
CA MET A 1 -6.95 -13.13 -7.23
C MET A 1 -5.59 -13.80 -7.24
N ASN A 2 -4.59 -13.15 -7.84
CA ASN A 2 -3.22 -13.65 -7.86
C ASN A 2 -2.51 -13.38 -6.52
N THR A 3 -2.32 -14.43 -5.72
CA THR A 3 -1.68 -14.39 -4.40
C THR A 3 -0.26 -13.80 -4.45
N THR A 4 0.50 -14.10 -5.51
CA THR A 4 1.85 -13.54 -5.73
C THR A 4 1.81 -12.02 -5.89
N LYS A 5 0.82 -11.49 -6.61
CA LYS A 5 0.69 -10.03 -6.85
C LYS A 5 0.23 -9.29 -5.60
N LEU A 6 -0.64 -9.90 -4.79
CA LEU A 6 -1.01 -9.39 -3.48
C LEU A 6 0.19 -9.30 -2.54
N ALA A 7 1.05 -10.33 -2.50
CA ALA A 7 2.27 -10.31 -1.70
C ALA A 7 3.23 -9.18 -2.15
N THR A 8 3.40 -8.98 -3.46
CA THR A 8 4.22 -7.87 -3.98
C THR A 8 3.63 -6.51 -3.64
N PHE A 9 2.29 -6.36 -3.74
CA PHE A 9 1.60 -5.14 -3.30
C PHE A 9 1.85 -4.86 -1.82
N LYS A 10 1.72 -5.88 -0.95
CA LYS A 10 2.02 -5.76 0.49
C LYS A 10 3.43 -5.24 0.74
N ALA A 11 4.44 -5.87 0.13
CA ALA A 11 5.84 -5.48 0.30
C ALA A 11 6.09 -4.02 -0.12
N LYS A 12 5.44 -3.56 -1.19
CA LYS A 12 5.52 -2.16 -1.63
C LYS A 12 4.85 -1.20 -0.66
N ILE A 13 3.68 -1.54 -0.13
CA ILE A 13 3.01 -0.73 0.90
C ILE A 13 3.85 -0.67 2.18
N GLU A 14 4.49 -1.78 2.57
CA GLU A 14 5.43 -1.81 3.70
C GLU A 14 6.62 -0.88 3.47
N SER A 15 7.13 -0.80 2.24
CA SER A 15 8.21 0.11 1.87
C SER A 15 7.77 1.58 1.70
N ILE A 16 6.47 1.86 1.52
CA ILE A 16 5.96 3.23 1.30
C ILE A 16 5.48 3.85 2.61
N LEU A 17 4.79 3.06 3.43
CA LEU A 17 4.14 3.55 4.64
C LEU A 17 4.84 3.09 5.91
N HIS A 18 5.70 2.07 5.84
CA HIS A 18 6.40 1.49 6.99
C HIS A 18 5.49 1.25 8.21
N PRO A 19 4.36 0.55 8.04
CA PRO A 19 3.45 0.29 9.14
C PRO A 19 4.09 -0.72 10.13
N TRP A 20 4.13 -0.35 11.41
CA TRP A 20 4.71 -1.13 12.49
C TRP A 20 3.91 -2.41 12.75
N GLN A 21 4.55 -3.59 12.69
CA GLN A 21 3.91 -4.91 12.93
C GLN A 21 2.62 -5.12 12.11
N TRP A 22 2.61 -4.67 10.86
CA TRP A 22 1.43 -4.80 10.00
C TRP A 22 1.29 -6.21 9.41
N HIS A 23 0.33 -6.96 9.94
CA HIS A 23 0.01 -8.31 9.48
C HIS A 23 -1.46 -8.39 9.03
N PRO A 24 -1.81 -7.83 7.84
CA PRO A 24 -3.16 -7.90 7.32
C PRO A 24 -3.50 -9.34 6.92
N THR A 25 -4.77 -9.71 7.07
CA THR A 25 -5.30 -10.93 6.43
C THR A 25 -5.34 -10.77 4.91
N ALA A 26 -5.40 -11.90 4.18
CA ALA A 26 -5.49 -11.88 2.72
C ALA A 26 -6.71 -11.06 2.23
N ASP A 27 -7.85 -11.16 2.90
CA ASP A 27 -9.06 -10.38 2.61
C ASP A 27 -8.89 -8.89 2.87
N GLN A 28 -8.24 -8.50 3.97
CA GLN A 28 -7.97 -7.08 4.25
C GLN A 28 -7.01 -6.48 3.22
N LEU A 29 -5.97 -7.23 2.86
CA LEU A 29 -5.00 -6.80 1.85
C LEU A 29 -5.65 -6.70 0.45
N ALA A 30 -6.55 -7.63 0.12
CA ALA A 30 -7.38 -7.61 -1.07
C ALA A 30 -8.27 -6.36 -1.16
N ARG A 31 -8.97 -6.01 -0.07
CA ARG A 31 -9.80 -4.81 0.00
C ARG A 31 -8.98 -3.53 -0.13
N LEU A 32 -7.82 -3.49 0.54
CA LEU A 32 -6.88 -2.37 0.40
C LEU A 32 -6.42 -2.22 -1.05
N ALA A 33 -5.98 -3.32 -1.69
CA ALA A 33 -5.54 -3.30 -3.08
C ALA A 33 -6.65 -2.83 -4.02
N GLN A 34 -7.88 -3.29 -3.82
CA GLN A 34 -9.02 -2.88 -4.62
C GLN A 34 -9.31 -1.37 -4.47
N GLU A 35 -9.28 -0.82 -3.26
CA GLU A 35 -9.48 0.62 -3.06
C GLU A 35 -8.32 1.45 -3.63
N PHE A 36 -7.09 0.95 -3.56
CA PHE A 36 -5.94 1.55 -4.24
C PHE A 36 -6.16 1.63 -5.76
N VAL A 37 -6.68 0.57 -6.38
CA VAL A 37 -7.02 0.57 -7.81
C VAL A 37 -8.14 1.56 -8.13
N GLN A 38 -9.16 1.66 -7.28
CA GLN A 38 -10.31 2.54 -7.52
C GLN A 38 -9.98 4.02 -7.32
N LYS A 39 -9.14 4.34 -6.33
CA LYS A 39 -8.81 5.73 -5.96
C LYS A 39 -7.56 6.25 -6.65
N GLU A 40 -6.71 5.36 -7.15
CA GLU A 40 -5.45 5.68 -7.84
C GLU A 40 -4.64 6.78 -7.13
N PRO A 41 -4.27 6.59 -5.83
CA PRO A 41 -3.51 7.58 -5.08
C PRO A 41 -2.25 7.99 -5.84
N LYS A 42 -2.08 9.31 -6.02
CA LYS A 42 -0.91 9.88 -6.71
C LYS A 42 0.19 10.33 -5.76
N THR A 43 -0.12 10.44 -4.47
CA THR A 43 0.79 10.91 -3.44
C THR A 43 0.78 9.95 -2.24
N GLN A 44 1.88 9.95 -1.48
CA GLN A 44 1.98 9.17 -0.25
C GLN A 44 0.87 9.52 0.75
N ILE A 45 0.51 10.81 0.86
CA ILE A 45 -0.60 11.26 1.74
C ILE A 45 -1.93 10.62 1.33
N GLN A 46 -2.23 10.52 0.02
CA GLN A 46 -3.45 9.86 -0.45
C GLN A 46 -3.40 8.35 -0.16
N ALA A 47 -2.26 7.70 -0.41
CA ALA A 47 -2.05 6.29 -0.11
C ALA A 47 -2.22 6.00 1.39
N LEU A 48 -1.64 6.85 2.25
CA LEU A 48 -1.77 6.79 3.70
C LEU A 48 -3.23 6.99 4.14
N THR A 49 -3.94 7.95 3.53
CA THR A 49 -5.36 8.21 3.84
C THR A 49 -6.22 6.99 3.53
N ILE A 50 -6.01 6.35 2.38
CA ILE A 50 -6.72 5.11 2.01
C ILE A 50 -6.35 3.99 2.99
N PHE A 51 -5.06 3.82 3.26
CA PHE A 51 -4.57 2.80 4.18
C PHE A 51 -5.18 2.92 5.58
N LEU A 52 -5.23 4.14 6.13
CA LEU A 52 -5.79 4.41 7.46
C LEU A 52 -7.29 4.17 7.57
N ARG A 53 -8.03 4.18 6.45
CA ARG A 53 -9.45 3.77 6.44
C ARG A 53 -9.62 2.27 6.66
N HIS A 54 -8.72 1.45 6.13
CA HIS A 54 -8.74 -0.01 6.31
C HIS A 54 -8.13 -0.44 7.64
N PHE A 55 -7.11 0.28 8.10
CA PHE A 55 -6.37 -0.03 9.33
C PHE A 55 -6.35 1.18 10.26
N PRO A 56 -7.51 1.57 10.83
CA PRO A 56 -7.57 2.69 11.76
C PRO A 56 -6.75 2.35 13.01
N GLY A 57 -5.81 3.23 13.37
CA GLY A 57 -4.93 3.02 14.52
C GLY A 57 -3.63 2.26 14.22
N GLN A 58 -3.37 1.93 12.95
CA GLN A 58 -2.05 1.42 12.56
C GLN A 58 -0.97 2.44 12.94
N LYS A 59 0.06 1.97 13.65
CA LYS A 59 1.26 2.76 13.93
C LYS A 59 2.23 2.63 12.78
N PHE A 60 3.02 3.67 12.55
CA PHE A 60 4.06 3.69 11.51
C PHE A 60 5.41 3.92 12.16
N LEU A 61 6.44 3.32 11.59
CA LEU A 61 7.82 3.66 11.93
C LEU A 61 8.10 5.06 11.39
N THR A 62 8.44 5.99 12.27
CA THR A 62 8.89 7.33 11.87
C THR A 62 10.23 7.22 11.17
N PHE A 63 10.26 7.55 9.88
CA PHE A 63 11.51 7.73 9.14
C PHE A 63 11.91 9.21 9.20
N ASP A 64 12.95 9.50 9.99
CA ASP A 64 13.77 10.68 9.74
C ASP A 64 14.51 10.46 8.42
N GLY A 65 14.10 11.16 7.35
CA GLY A 65 14.94 11.40 6.17
C GLY A 65 14.84 10.44 4.97
N VAL A 66 13.69 9.84 4.65
CA VAL A 66 13.55 9.16 3.35
C VAL A 66 13.22 10.17 2.25
N ASP A 67 14.13 10.27 1.29
CA ASP A 67 14.05 11.12 0.12
C ASP A 67 12.74 10.92 -0.66
N ASN A 68 12.07 12.00 -1.03
CA ASN A 68 10.67 12.00 -1.47
C ASN A 68 10.49 11.44 -2.92
N SER A 69 11.60 11.20 -3.61
CA SER A 69 11.65 10.91 -5.06
C SER A 69 11.30 9.47 -5.42
N ASP A 70 11.62 8.49 -4.55
CA ASP A 70 11.36 7.07 -4.80
C ASP A 70 9.90 6.67 -4.54
N TYR A 71 9.16 7.46 -3.75
CA TYR A 71 7.79 7.15 -3.37
C TYR A 71 6.82 7.10 -4.55
N SER A 72 6.94 8.03 -5.50
CA SER A 72 6.02 8.08 -6.65
C SER A 72 6.19 6.85 -7.55
N THR A 73 7.43 6.42 -7.76
CA THR A 73 7.77 5.20 -8.50
C THR A 73 7.24 3.96 -7.78
N LEU A 74 7.49 3.83 -6.48
CA LEU A 74 7.00 2.71 -5.68
C LEU A 74 5.47 2.65 -5.64
N LEU A 75 4.79 3.80 -5.55
CA LEU A 75 3.33 3.89 -5.53
C LEU A 75 2.73 3.49 -6.88
N THR A 76 3.32 3.96 -7.99
CA THR A 76 2.92 3.58 -9.35
C THR A 76 3.06 2.08 -9.56
N LEU A 77 4.18 1.52 -9.08
CA LEU A 77 4.45 0.09 -9.13
C LEU A 77 3.52 -0.71 -8.20
N ALA A 78 3.11 -0.16 -7.06
CA ALA A 78 2.13 -0.80 -6.17
C ALA A 78 0.74 -0.82 -6.82
N LEU A 79 0.36 0.26 -7.51
CA LEU A 79 -0.91 0.34 -8.25
C LEU A 79 -0.95 -0.65 -9.41
N ALA A 80 0.14 -0.80 -10.15
CA ALA A 80 0.23 -1.79 -11.22
C ALA A 80 0.02 -3.22 -10.71
N ASP A 81 0.62 -3.58 -9.58
CA ASP A 81 0.43 -4.90 -8.98
C ASP A 81 -0.96 -5.08 -8.37
N ALA A 82 -1.54 -4.04 -7.77
CA ALA A 82 -2.91 -4.08 -7.27
C ALA A 82 -3.92 -4.31 -8.42
N LYS A 83 -3.71 -3.66 -9.58
CA LYS A 83 -4.49 -3.87 -10.81
C LYS A 83 -4.33 -5.32 -11.31
N ALA A 84 -3.12 -5.85 -11.30
CA ALA A 84 -2.85 -7.22 -11.73
C ALA A 84 -3.38 -8.28 -10.75
N ALA A 85 -3.52 -7.96 -9.46
CA ALA A 85 -4.08 -8.85 -8.45
C ALA A 85 -5.62 -8.93 -8.48
N SER A 86 -6.26 -7.84 -8.91
CA SER A 86 -7.72 -7.71 -9.04
C SER A 86 -8.29 -8.26 -10.36
N LYS A 87 -7.44 -8.50 -11.36
CA LYS A 87 -7.78 -9.30 -12.56
C LYS A 87 -7.73 -10.79 -12.23
#